data_AF-A0A914V105-F1
#
_entry.id   AF-A0A914V105-F1
#
_cell.length_a   1.000
_cell.length_b   1.000
_cell.length_c   1.000
_cell.angle_alpha   90.00
_cell.angle_beta   90.00
_cell.angle_gamma   90.00
#
_symmetry.space_group_name_H-M   'P 1'
#
loop_
_entity.id
_entity.type
_entity.pdbx_description
1 polymer ?
#
loop_
_entity_poly.entity_id
_entity_poly.type
_entity_poly.pdbx_seq_one_letter_code
_entity_poly.pdbx_strand_id
1 'polypeptide(L)'
;MNEFSLLFPLILAALCAAKQPFNYERDLSFIQPEINDLSDPLTYFVDVAGYENTIYRDGVTSAQLLFSSSNSTSMIQRFIAAFPQGNSGALMYFLNSDDSQATFNNTVQQPNGRLAVKLVNNSLASARGDYNMNGIRGSMTFNNNASLGVTILGSVRAIRDYAEGYYHMDPIFNYTLVNYSSSQVTLRRAWINGTFNMIVTLTSSDTSKLTFDAYPPATSLSPVICNFILGNGVTMATVDFLVLFNESSIGPGIDKKHLFLPAPNVSISALDQALTDLYNDQTNGLPATEVTFLTHTSKFLAGGWRFLTYFGRDDMYSLRLFMALLQPEAIE
;
A
#
# COMPACT_ATOMS: atom_id res chain seq x y z
N MET A 1 8.83 -16.09 10.31
CA MET A 1 8.06 -17.01 11.18
C MET A 1 7.88 -16.48 12.62
N ASN A 2 8.16 -15.19 12.91
CA ASN A 2 8.07 -14.64 14.27
C ASN A 2 6.86 -13.70 14.52
N GLU A 3 6.06 -13.36 13.50
CA GLU A 3 4.98 -12.35 13.65
C GLU A 3 3.65 -12.93 14.17
N PHE A 4 3.39 -14.21 13.93
CA PHE A 4 2.18 -14.87 14.45
C PHE A 4 2.19 -15.13 15.97
N SER A 5 3.34 -15.04 16.64
CA SER A 5 3.44 -15.34 18.07
C SER A 5 2.78 -14.27 18.96
N LEU A 6 2.67 -13.03 18.47
CA LEU A 6 2.07 -11.90 19.20
C LEU A 6 0.57 -11.74 18.94
N LEU A 7 0.08 -12.11 17.75
CA LEU A 7 -1.37 -12.13 17.47
C LEU A 7 -2.11 -13.25 18.20
N PHE A 8 -1.44 -14.39 18.42
CA PHE A 8 -2.04 -15.57 19.05
C PHE A 8 -2.60 -15.30 20.47
N PRO A 9 -1.88 -14.66 21.40
CA PRO A 9 -2.44 -14.30 22.72
C PRO A 9 -3.60 -13.31 22.61
N LEU A 10 -3.59 -12.40 21.63
CA LEU A 10 -4.68 -11.45 21.38
C LEU A 10 -5.96 -12.15 20.92
N ILE A 11 -5.83 -13.06 19.95
CA ILE A 11 -6.91 -13.91 19.46
C ILE A 11 -7.44 -14.77 20.61
N LEU A 12 -6.56 -15.33 21.45
CA LEU A 12 -6.96 -16.13 22.60
C LEU A 12 -7.73 -15.29 23.64
N ALA A 13 -7.31 -14.06 23.93
CA ALA A 13 -8.00 -13.14 24.83
C ALA A 13 -9.39 -12.76 24.28
N ALA A 14 -9.48 -12.43 22.99
CA ALA A 14 -10.74 -12.22 22.25
C ALA A 14 -11.69 -13.42 22.33
N LEU A 15 -11.18 -14.63 22.08
CA LEU A 15 -11.93 -15.89 22.21
C LEU A 15 -12.37 -16.17 23.65
N CYS A 16 -11.57 -15.80 24.64
CA CYS A 16 -11.91 -15.92 26.06
C CYS A 16 -13.03 -14.95 26.44
N ALA A 17 -12.98 -13.71 25.94
CA ALA A 17 -13.98 -12.69 26.18
C ALA A 17 -15.31 -12.99 25.49
N ALA A 18 -15.29 -13.58 24.29
CA ALA A 18 -16.49 -14.04 23.58
C ALA A 18 -17.29 -15.13 24.35
N LYS A 19 -16.70 -15.74 25.39
CA LYS A 19 -17.38 -16.69 26.29
C LYS A 19 -18.02 -16.04 27.52
N GLN A 20 -17.76 -14.76 27.79
CA GLN A 20 -18.38 -14.05 28.91
C GLN A 20 -19.68 -13.37 28.46
N PRO A 21 -20.75 -13.39 29.28
CA PRO A 21 -22.00 -12.70 28.94
C PRO A 21 -21.75 -11.19 28.87
N PHE A 22 -22.19 -10.60 27.76
CA PHE A 22 -22.02 -9.17 27.45
C PHE A 22 -23.00 -8.35 28.31
N ASN A 23 -22.57 -7.90 29.48
CA ASN A 23 -23.32 -6.94 30.30
C ASN A 23 -22.70 -5.56 30.10
N TYR A 24 -23.37 -4.68 29.35
CA TYR A 24 -22.93 -3.30 29.13
C TYR A 24 -24.03 -2.33 29.60
N GLU A 25 -23.87 -1.82 30.81
CA GLU A 25 -24.39 -0.49 31.17
C GLU A 25 -23.17 0.40 31.41
N ARG A 26 -22.77 1.17 30.39
CA ARG A 26 -21.88 2.31 30.56
C ARG A 26 -22.39 3.50 29.74
N ASP A 27 -22.21 4.66 30.33
CA ASP A 27 -22.79 5.96 29.98
C ASP A 27 -22.49 6.37 28.53
N LEU A 28 -23.54 6.55 27.71
CA LEU A 28 -23.49 6.89 26.28
C LEU A 28 -23.41 8.41 26.06
N SER A 29 -22.43 9.08 26.66
CA SER A 29 -22.09 10.43 26.24
C SER A 29 -21.34 10.35 24.90
N PHE A 30 -22.05 10.54 23.79
CA PHE A 30 -21.50 10.67 22.45
C PHE A 30 -20.55 11.88 22.38
N ILE A 31 -19.27 11.64 22.62
CA ILE A 31 -18.21 12.59 22.26
C ILE A 31 -17.77 12.16 20.86
N GLN A 32 -18.18 12.90 19.81
CA GLN A 32 -17.49 12.80 18.53
C GLN A 32 -16.03 13.19 18.79
N PRO A 33 -15.05 12.27 18.62
CA PRO A 33 -13.67 12.67 18.81
C PRO A 33 -13.34 13.71 17.74
N GLU A 34 -12.78 14.85 18.14
CA GLU A 34 -12.04 15.68 17.21
C GLU A 34 -10.86 14.83 16.70
N ILE A 35 -11.00 14.23 15.53
CA ILE A 35 -9.98 13.36 14.90
C ILE A 35 -8.84 14.23 14.34
N ASN A 36 -8.18 14.98 15.23
CA ASN A 36 -7.00 15.79 14.93
C ASN A 36 -5.71 15.16 15.50
N ASP A 37 -5.78 14.00 16.17
CA ASP A 37 -4.65 13.41 16.90
C ASP A 37 -3.77 12.45 16.07
N LEU A 38 -3.96 12.37 14.74
CA LEU A 38 -3.09 11.60 13.83
C LEU A 38 -1.76 12.32 13.53
N SER A 39 -1.06 12.77 14.57
CA SER A 39 0.12 13.63 14.44
C SER A 39 1.39 12.89 14.02
N ASP A 40 1.51 11.59 14.35
CA ASP A 40 2.67 10.78 13.98
C ASP A 40 2.36 9.79 12.83
N PRO A 41 3.19 9.76 11.76
CA PRO A 41 3.01 8.83 10.66
C PRO A 41 3.25 7.39 11.15
N LEU A 42 2.23 6.55 11.02
CA LEU A 42 2.31 5.12 11.24
C LEU A 42 3.03 4.48 10.05
N THR A 43 4.23 3.94 10.30
CA THR A 43 5.00 3.21 9.29
C THR A 43 5.36 1.83 9.81
N TYR A 44 5.14 0.80 9.00
CA TYR A 44 5.43 -0.60 9.34
C TYR A 44 6.00 -1.35 8.13
N PHE A 45 6.89 -2.31 8.37
CA PHE A 45 7.61 -3.02 7.31
C PHE A 45 7.52 -4.53 7.52
N VAL A 46 7.25 -5.27 6.43
CA VAL A 46 7.17 -6.73 6.42
C VAL A 46 7.89 -7.27 5.17
N ASP A 47 8.93 -8.07 5.34
CA ASP A 47 9.56 -8.85 4.25
C ASP A 47 9.07 -10.30 4.29
N VAL A 48 8.25 -10.68 3.32
CA VAL A 48 7.67 -12.02 3.24
C VAL A 48 7.47 -12.45 1.80
N ALA A 49 7.69 -13.74 1.54
CA ALA A 49 7.45 -14.37 0.25
C ALA A 49 8.15 -13.69 -0.95
N GLY A 50 9.33 -13.09 -0.71
CA GLY A 50 10.10 -12.41 -1.76
C GLY A 50 9.63 -10.98 -2.06
N TYR A 51 8.86 -10.36 -1.15
CA TYR A 51 8.36 -9.01 -1.31
C TYR A 51 8.54 -8.19 -0.02
N GLU A 52 9.04 -6.97 -0.20
CA GLU A 52 9.16 -5.95 0.83
C GLU A 52 7.87 -5.13 0.85
N ASN A 53 7.08 -5.27 1.91
CA ASN A 53 5.85 -4.53 2.12
C ASN A 53 6.10 -3.39 3.10
N THR A 54 5.71 -2.17 2.73
CA THR A 54 5.76 -1.01 3.62
C THR A 54 4.37 -0.43 3.74
N ILE A 55 3.86 -0.42 4.96
CA ILE A 55 2.59 0.19 5.32
C ILE A 55 2.87 1.60 5.81
N TYR A 56 2.10 2.57 5.31
CA TYR A 56 2.19 3.98 5.67
C TYR A 56 0.79 4.53 5.94
N ARG A 57 0.62 5.29 7.03
CA ARG A 57 -0.60 6.04 7.30
C ARG A 57 -0.29 7.31 8.09
N ASP A 58 -0.88 8.42 7.68
CA ASP A 58 -0.92 9.66 8.47
C ASP A 58 -2.29 10.33 8.33
N GLY A 59 -2.43 11.58 8.77
CA GLY A 59 -3.66 12.37 8.62
C GLY A 59 -4.04 12.75 7.18
N VAL A 60 -3.26 12.36 6.17
CA VAL A 60 -3.47 12.71 4.75
C VAL A 60 -3.75 11.47 3.90
N THR A 61 -2.99 10.40 4.07
CA THR A 61 -3.13 9.17 3.27
C THR A 61 -2.90 7.91 4.09
N SER A 62 -3.46 6.80 3.63
CA SER A 62 -3.08 5.45 4.01
C SER A 62 -2.69 4.68 2.76
N ALA A 63 -1.57 3.96 2.79
CA ALA A 63 -1.07 3.21 1.67
C ALA A 63 -0.28 1.97 2.11
N GLN A 64 -0.41 0.90 1.35
CA GLN A 64 0.50 -0.24 1.37
C GLN A 64 1.33 -0.21 0.10
N LEU A 65 2.64 -0.17 0.27
CA LEU A 65 3.61 -0.27 -0.81
C LEU A 65 4.20 -1.66 -0.83
N LEU A 66 4.47 -2.19 -2.01
CA LEU A 66 5.12 -3.48 -2.18
C LEU A 66 6.20 -3.37 -3.24
N PHE A 67 7.41 -3.78 -2.89
CA PHE A 67 8.55 -3.94 -3.79
C PHE A 67 9.01 -5.39 -3.83
N SER A 68 9.59 -5.84 -4.95
CA SER A 68 10.30 -7.12 -4.98
C SER A 68 11.50 -7.08 -4.01
N SER A 69 11.61 -8.05 -3.12
CA SER A 69 12.72 -8.09 -2.15
C SER A 69 14.02 -8.57 -2.80
N SER A 70 15.16 -8.32 -2.14
CA SER A 70 16.45 -8.86 -2.59
C SER A 70 16.49 -10.39 -2.65
N ASN A 71 15.66 -11.05 -1.85
CA ASN A 71 15.58 -12.49 -1.74
C ASN A 71 14.58 -13.12 -2.72
N SER A 72 13.79 -12.30 -3.43
CA SER A 72 12.96 -12.77 -4.54
C SER A 72 13.81 -13.58 -5.52
N THR A 73 13.25 -14.49 -6.30
CA THR A 73 13.93 -15.09 -7.47
C THR A 73 13.36 -14.61 -8.80
N SER A 74 12.35 -13.71 -8.75
CA SER A 74 11.71 -13.15 -9.93
C SER A 74 12.69 -12.31 -10.76
N MET A 75 12.68 -12.52 -12.07
CA MET A 75 13.37 -11.64 -13.04
C MET A 75 12.63 -10.32 -13.24
N ILE A 76 11.32 -10.31 -12.97
CA ILE A 76 10.46 -9.14 -13.04
C ILE A 76 10.41 -8.47 -11.67
N GLN A 77 10.70 -7.17 -11.62
CA GLN A 77 10.57 -6.38 -10.41
C GLN A 77 9.18 -5.77 -10.34
N ARG A 78 8.56 -5.77 -9.15
CA ARG A 78 7.19 -5.31 -8.95
C ARG A 78 7.21 -4.09 -8.03
N PHE A 79 6.42 -3.09 -8.37
CA PHE A 79 6.02 -1.98 -7.50
C PHE A 79 4.49 -1.97 -7.39
N ILE A 80 3.97 -1.89 -6.17
CA ILE A 80 2.56 -1.58 -5.92
C ILE A 80 2.48 -0.42 -4.94
N ALA A 81 1.57 0.52 -5.18
CA ALA A 81 1.03 1.44 -4.19
C ALA A 81 -0.48 1.20 -4.12
N ALA A 82 -0.95 0.54 -3.07
CA ALA A 82 -2.37 0.25 -2.84
C ALA A 82 -2.90 1.17 -1.74
N PHE A 83 -4.09 1.71 -1.94
CA PHE A 83 -4.76 2.64 -1.04
C PHE A 83 -6.02 1.97 -0.49
N PRO A 84 -6.16 1.88 0.84
CA PRO A 84 -7.41 1.49 1.50
C PRO A 84 -8.60 2.34 0.99
N GLN A 85 -8.34 3.64 0.87
CA GLN A 85 -9.27 4.61 0.29
C GLN A 85 -9.53 4.31 -1.19
N GLY A 86 -10.81 4.12 -1.53
CA GLY A 86 -11.25 3.79 -2.90
C GLY A 86 -11.02 2.33 -3.32
N ASN A 87 -10.33 1.50 -2.53
CA ASN A 87 -9.88 0.18 -2.97
C ASN A 87 -9.14 0.27 -4.31
N SER A 88 -8.19 1.22 -4.34
CA SER A 88 -7.50 1.68 -5.54
C SER A 88 -6.00 1.59 -5.36
N GLY A 89 -5.26 1.53 -6.46
CA GLY A 89 -3.82 1.42 -6.44
C GLY A 89 -3.19 1.53 -7.81
N ALA A 90 -1.87 1.55 -7.79
CA ALA A 90 -0.99 1.50 -8.94
C ALA A 90 -0.11 0.26 -8.83
N LEU A 91 -0.07 -0.56 -9.86
CA LEU A 91 0.87 -1.65 -10.07
C LEU A 91 1.78 -1.27 -11.23
N MET A 92 3.09 -1.47 -11.08
CA MET A 92 4.06 -1.38 -12.17
C MET A 92 5.00 -2.57 -12.11
N TYR A 93 5.23 -3.19 -13.25
CA TYR A 93 6.32 -4.13 -13.43
C TYR A 93 7.49 -3.44 -14.11
N PHE A 94 8.70 -3.81 -13.70
CA PHE A 94 9.94 -3.43 -14.35
C PHE A 94 10.66 -4.67 -14.83
N LEU A 95 10.89 -4.72 -16.12
CA LEU A 95 11.64 -5.77 -16.80
C LEU A 95 13.09 -5.31 -16.91
N ASN A 96 14.04 -6.24 -16.76
CA ASN A 96 15.42 -5.96 -17.12
C ASN A 96 15.47 -5.58 -18.62
N SER A 97 16.31 -4.63 -19.02
CA SER A 97 16.47 -4.25 -20.43
C SER A 97 16.76 -5.43 -21.36
N ASP A 98 17.41 -6.46 -20.86
CA ASP A 98 17.78 -7.63 -21.66
C ASP A 98 16.64 -8.68 -21.72
N ASP A 99 15.54 -8.50 -20.98
CA ASP A 99 14.41 -9.43 -21.03
C ASP A 99 13.80 -9.51 -22.43
N SER A 100 13.47 -10.72 -22.90
CA SER A 100 12.79 -10.95 -24.18
C SER A 100 11.49 -10.17 -24.38
N GLN A 101 10.83 -9.80 -23.27
CA GLN A 101 9.59 -9.04 -23.24
C GLN A 101 9.84 -7.53 -23.02
N ALA A 102 11.07 -7.12 -22.76
CA ALA A 102 11.43 -5.71 -22.67
C ALA A 102 11.36 -5.04 -24.04
N THR A 103 11.02 -3.76 -24.04
CA THR A 103 10.97 -2.94 -25.26
C THR A 103 12.33 -2.35 -25.64
N PHE A 104 13.41 -2.88 -25.06
CA PHE A 104 14.76 -2.33 -25.18
C PHE A 104 15.49 -2.93 -26.38
N ASN A 105 15.77 -2.12 -27.40
CA ASN A 105 16.62 -2.42 -28.56
C ASN A 105 16.38 -3.74 -29.35
N ASN A 106 15.28 -4.47 -29.12
CA ASN A 106 14.87 -5.69 -29.85
C ASN A 106 15.94 -6.80 -29.97
N THR A 107 17.03 -6.73 -29.19
CA THR A 107 18.06 -7.76 -29.14
C THR A 107 17.89 -8.56 -27.86
N VAL A 108 17.42 -9.81 -27.99
CA VAL A 108 17.34 -10.75 -26.87
C VAL A 108 18.76 -10.98 -26.35
N GLN A 109 19.03 -10.54 -25.13
CA GLN A 109 20.23 -10.94 -24.40
C GLN A 109 19.81 -11.67 -23.12
N GLN A 110 20.62 -12.60 -22.64
CA GLN A 110 20.42 -13.04 -21.25
C GLN A 110 20.82 -11.87 -20.36
N PRO A 111 20.00 -11.46 -19.38
CA PRO A 111 20.29 -10.28 -18.58
C PRO A 111 21.67 -10.35 -17.95
N ASN A 112 22.52 -9.37 -18.26
CA ASN A 112 23.83 -9.21 -17.65
C ASN A 112 23.66 -8.71 -16.21
N GLY A 113 23.28 -9.61 -15.33
CA GLY A 113 22.96 -9.32 -13.94
C GLY A 113 21.48 -9.04 -13.70
N ARG A 114 21.09 -8.98 -12.44
CA ARG A 114 19.70 -8.93 -12.03
C ARG A 114 19.25 -7.49 -11.78
N LEU A 115 18.12 -7.11 -12.38
CA LEU A 115 17.45 -5.86 -12.07
C LEU A 115 16.90 -5.92 -10.63
N ALA A 116 17.17 -4.89 -9.83
CA ALA A 116 16.62 -4.66 -8.52
C ALA A 116 15.99 -3.26 -8.50
N VAL A 117 14.73 -3.20 -8.08
CA VAL A 117 14.01 -1.94 -7.84
C VAL A 117 13.59 -1.93 -6.38
N LYS A 118 14.09 -0.98 -5.60
CA LYS A 118 13.91 -0.94 -4.15
C LYS A 118 13.44 0.41 -3.67
N LEU A 119 12.64 0.44 -2.61
CA LEU A 119 12.31 1.66 -1.90
C LEU A 119 13.56 2.25 -1.24
N VAL A 120 13.75 3.57 -1.35
CA VAL A 120 14.76 4.31 -0.58
C VAL A 120 14.25 4.47 0.85
N ASN A 121 15.04 4.03 1.83
CA ASN A 121 14.71 4.16 3.24
C ASN A 121 14.36 5.61 3.61
N ASN A 122 13.30 5.78 4.40
CA ASN A 122 12.83 7.08 4.89
C ASN A 122 12.47 8.10 3.78
N SER A 123 12.20 7.64 2.55
CA SER A 123 11.74 8.52 1.47
C SER A 123 10.22 8.70 1.42
N LEU A 124 9.45 7.83 2.11
CA LEU A 124 8.00 7.86 2.05
C LEU A 124 7.39 9.04 2.80
N ALA A 125 6.42 9.68 2.16
CA ALA A 125 5.58 10.68 2.77
C ALA A 125 4.25 10.77 2.04
N SER A 126 3.22 11.25 2.74
CA SER A 126 2.00 11.71 2.07
C SER A 126 2.28 12.81 1.07
N ALA A 127 1.43 12.87 0.05
CA ALA A 127 1.42 13.89 -0.96
C ALA A 127 0.00 14.43 -1.17
N ARG A 128 -0.08 15.73 -1.44
CA ARG A 128 -1.28 16.41 -1.89
C ARG A 128 -1.01 16.97 -3.28
N GLY A 129 -2.01 16.90 -4.15
CA GLY A 129 -2.00 17.52 -5.47
C GLY A 129 -3.22 18.39 -5.68
N ASP A 130 -3.31 18.95 -6.89
CA ASP A 130 -4.46 19.74 -7.30
C ASP A 130 -5.76 18.92 -7.29
N TYR A 131 -6.90 19.60 -7.33
CA TYR A 131 -8.23 18.97 -7.42
C TYR A 131 -8.52 17.96 -6.31
N ASN A 132 -8.07 18.28 -5.08
CA ASN A 132 -8.24 17.45 -3.88
C ASN A 132 -7.63 16.05 -4.01
N MET A 133 -6.59 15.90 -4.84
CA MET A 133 -5.86 14.64 -4.90
C MET A 133 -4.99 14.46 -3.67
N ASN A 134 -5.05 13.27 -3.08
CA ASN A 134 -4.13 12.85 -2.03
C ASN A 134 -3.50 11.51 -2.44
N GLY A 135 -2.39 11.16 -1.82
CA GLY A 135 -1.73 9.88 -2.06
C GLY A 135 -0.35 9.85 -1.44
N ILE A 136 0.56 9.09 -2.05
CA ILE A 136 1.89 8.81 -1.50
C ILE A 136 2.99 9.23 -2.48
N ARG A 137 4.09 9.72 -1.93
CA ARG A 137 5.35 9.92 -2.65
C ARG A 137 6.49 9.17 -1.98
N GLY A 138 7.53 8.89 -2.75
CA GLY A 138 8.79 8.33 -2.25
C GLY A 138 9.82 8.22 -3.36
N SER A 139 10.93 7.57 -3.06
CA SER A 139 12.01 7.37 -4.02
C SER A 139 12.32 5.89 -4.13
N MET A 140 12.63 5.43 -5.33
CA MET A 140 13.07 4.05 -5.58
C MET A 140 14.38 4.01 -6.35
N THR A 141 15.22 3.02 -6.08
CA THR A 141 16.52 2.84 -6.74
C THR A 141 16.46 1.80 -7.84
N PHE A 142 17.15 2.05 -8.94
CA PHE A 142 17.41 1.10 -10.03
C PHE A 142 18.90 0.82 -10.10
N ASN A 143 19.28 -0.46 -10.19
CA ASN A 143 20.67 -0.89 -10.33
C ASN A 143 21.07 -1.26 -11.78
N ASN A 144 20.12 -1.25 -12.71
CA ASN A 144 20.33 -1.58 -14.11
C ASN A 144 19.27 -0.89 -14.98
N ASN A 145 19.47 -0.89 -16.29
CA ASN A 145 18.47 -0.45 -17.25
C ASN A 145 17.21 -1.30 -17.11
N ALA A 146 16.06 -0.66 -17.28
CA ALA A 146 14.77 -1.32 -17.17
C ALA A 146 13.81 -0.87 -18.27
N SER A 147 12.85 -1.73 -18.60
CA SER A 147 11.68 -1.40 -19.41
C SER A 147 10.45 -1.45 -18.50
N LEU A 148 9.55 -0.49 -18.64
CA LEU A 148 8.23 -0.55 -18.03
C LEU A 148 7.48 -1.74 -18.64
N GLY A 149 7.09 -2.68 -17.79
CA GLY A 149 6.26 -3.82 -18.16
C GLY A 149 4.78 -3.47 -17.98
N VAL A 150 3.97 -4.49 -17.72
CA VAL A 150 2.55 -4.28 -17.42
C VAL A 150 2.42 -3.33 -16.23
N THR A 151 1.63 -2.29 -16.45
CA THR A 151 1.29 -1.28 -15.44
C THR A 151 -0.21 -1.29 -15.32
N ILE A 152 -0.78 -1.18 -14.13
CA ILE A 152 -2.22 -1.09 -13.90
C ILE A 152 -2.46 0.05 -12.91
N LEU A 153 -3.15 1.09 -13.33
CA LEU A 153 -3.64 2.14 -12.42
C LEU A 153 -5.13 1.88 -12.18
N GLY A 154 -5.68 2.09 -11.00
CA GLY A 154 -7.13 1.93 -10.74
C GLY A 154 -7.42 0.93 -9.64
N SER A 155 -8.49 0.13 -9.74
CA SER A 155 -8.87 -0.72 -8.60
C SER A 155 -7.82 -1.78 -8.28
N VAL A 156 -7.55 -1.94 -6.99
CA VAL A 156 -6.85 -3.08 -6.37
C VAL A 156 -7.36 -4.42 -6.89
N ARG A 157 -8.66 -4.52 -7.19
CA ARG A 157 -9.24 -5.76 -7.73
C ARG A 157 -8.69 -6.11 -9.11
N ALA A 158 -8.50 -5.12 -9.97
CA ALA A 158 -7.90 -5.33 -11.29
C ALA A 158 -6.43 -5.75 -11.17
N ILE A 159 -5.70 -5.14 -10.22
CA ILE A 159 -4.31 -5.51 -9.89
C ILE A 159 -4.24 -6.98 -9.47
N ARG A 160 -5.11 -7.41 -8.55
CA ARG A 160 -5.19 -8.80 -8.08
C ARG A 160 -5.59 -9.76 -9.20
N ASP A 161 -6.63 -9.45 -9.94
CA ASP A 161 -7.13 -10.32 -11.01
C ASP A 161 -6.07 -10.51 -12.11
N TYR A 162 -5.22 -9.51 -12.37
CA TYR A 162 -4.03 -9.67 -13.21
C TYR A 162 -2.95 -10.53 -12.54
N ALA A 163 -2.61 -10.26 -11.27
CA ALA A 163 -1.49 -10.90 -10.59
C ALA A 163 -1.76 -12.37 -10.18
N GLU A 164 -3.03 -12.74 -9.95
CA GLU A 164 -3.45 -14.06 -9.46
C GLU A 164 -4.38 -14.80 -10.43
N GLY A 165 -5.03 -14.08 -11.35
CA GLY A 165 -5.83 -14.68 -12.39
C GLY A 165 -4.99 -15.05 -13.62
N TYR A 166 -5.65 -15.13 -14.76
CA TYR A 166 -5.05 -15.51 -16.04
C TYR A 166 -4.35 -14.34 -16.75
N TYR A 167 -3.80 -13.36 -16.01
CA TYR A 167 -3.09 -12.19 -16.54
C TYR A 167 -3.90 -11.35 -17.55
N HIS A 168 -5.23 -11.33 -17.37
CA HIS A 168 -6.12 -10.59 -18.26
C HIS A 168 -6.29 -9.14 -17.79
N MET A 169 -5.72 -8.20 -18.54
CA MET A 169 -6.02 -6.78 -18.43
C MET A 169 -6.08 -6.21 -19.85
N ASP A 170 -7.22 -5.62 -20.22
CA ASP A 170 -7.35 -4.99 -21.54
C ASP A 170 -6.69 -3.60 -21.48
N PRO A 171 -5.68 -3.32 -22.34
CA PRO A 171 -4.94 -2.06 -22.33
C PRO A 171 -5.84 -0.82 -22.47
N ILE A 172 -6.99 -0.94 -23.13
CA ILE A 172 -7.90 0.19 -23.38
C ILE A 172 -8.46 0.81 -22.10
N PHE A 173 -8.56 0.06 -21.00
CA PHE A 173 -9.17 0.53 -19.75
C PHE A 173 -8.17 1.03 -18.70
N ASN A 174 -6.91 1.22 -19.10
CA ASN A 174 -5.83 1.30 -18.15
C ASN A 174 -5.39 2.73 -17.86
N TYR A 175 -4.50 3.30 -18.66
CA TYR A 175 -4.00 4.65 -18.46
C TYR A 175 -3.57 5.26 -19.80
N THR A 176 -3.37 6.57 -19.76
CA THR A 176 -2.84 7.38 -20.85
C THR A 176 -1.48 7.95 -20.44
N LEU A 177 -0.55 8.05 -21.39
CA LEU A 177 0.69 8.79 -21.22
C LEU A 177 0.39 10.29 -21.41
N VAL A 178 0.52 11.08 -20.35
CA VAL A 178 0.11 12.50 -20.35
C VAL A 178 1.30 13.44 -20.52
N ASN A 179 2.39 13.17 -19.80
CA ASN A 179 3.63 13.94 -19.89
C ASN A 179 4.80 12.98 -19.99
N TYR A 180 5.75 13.27 -20.87
CA TYR A 180 6.97 12.49 -21.02
C TYR A 180 8.12 13.35 -21.51
N SER A 181 9.27 13.15 -20.88
CA SER A 181 10.54 13.82 -21.15
C SER A 181 11.67 12.93 -20.65
N SER A 182 12.93 13.30 -20.90
CA SER A 182 14.08 12.56 -20.34
C SER A 182 14.14 12.57 -18.82
N SER A 183 13.47 13.51 -18.15
CA SER A 183 13.49 13.68 -16.69
C SER A 183 12.22 13.23 -15.98
N GLN A 184 11.10 13.08 -16.68
CA GLN A 184 9.81 12.78 -16.06
C GLN A 184 8.86 12.05 -17.00
N VAL A 185 8.11 11.11 -16.45
CA VAL A 185 6.99 10.40 -17.11
C VAL A 185 5.75 10.47 -16.21
N THR A 186 4.60 10.78 -16.80
CA THR A 186 3.31 10.88 -16.08
C THR A 186 2.25 10.05 -16.78
N LEU A 187 1.69 9.11 -16.04
CA LEU A 187 0.61 8.24 -16.44
C LEU A 187 -0.68 8.67 -15.74
N ARG A 188 -1.80 8.72 -16.46
CA ARG A 188 -3.10 9.08 -15.90
C ARG A 188 -4.17 8.07 -16.29
N ARG A 189 -4.94 7.61 -15.30
CA ARG A 189 -6.21 6.92 -15.50
C ARG A 189 -7.35 7.83 -15.08
N ALA A 190 -8.33 8.01 -15.95
CA ALA A 190 -9.64 8.55 -15.60
C ALA A 190 -10.64 7.40 -15.40
N TRP A 191 -11.56 7.54 -14.45
CA TRP A 191 -12.65 6.59 -14.25
C TRP A 191 -13.67 6.75 -15.38
N ILE A 192 -14.53 5.76 -15.59
CA ILE A 192 -15.52 5.76 -16.68
C ILE A 192 -16.44 7.00 -16.62
N ASN A 193 -16.75 7.49 -15.42
CA ASN A 193 -17.56 8.69 -15.22
C ASN A 193 -16.78 10.01 -15.40
N GLY A 194 -15.47 9.96 -15.61
CA GLY A 194 -14.58 11.12 -15.75
C GLY A 194 -14.31 11.90 -14.45
N THR A 195 -15.03 11.61 -13.37
CA THR A 195 -14.95 12.35 -12.09
C THR A 195 -13.67 12.04 -11.34
N PHE A 196 -13.32 10.76 -11.28
CA PHE A 196 -12.14 10.31 -10.54
C PHE A 196 -10.96 10.09 -11.48
N ASN A 197 -9.77 10.37 -10.96
CA ASN A 197 -8.51 10.30 -11.67
C ASN A 197 -7.43 9.79 -10.72
N MET A 198 -6.51 9.03 -11.28
CA MET A 198 -5.29 8.56 -10.64
C MET A 198 -4.14 8.92 -11.55
N ILE A 199 -3.12 9.52 -10.96
CA ILE A 199 -1.94 9.99 -11.62
C ILE A 199 -0.75 9.31 -10.97
N VAL A 200 0.11 8.72 -11.79
CA VAL A 200 1.45 8.30 -11.35
C VAL A 200 2.47 9.11 -12.10
N THR A 201 3.33 9.79 -11.36
CA THR A 201 4.46 10.54 -11.90
C THR A 201 5.75 9.88 -11.43
N LEU A 202 6.66 9.62 -12.37
CA LEU A 202 8.02 9.17 -12.13
C LEU A 202 8.95 10.29 -12.56
N THR A 203 9.84 10.74 -11.68
CA THR A 203 10.80 11.81 -11.94
C THR A 203 12.20 11.31 -11.64
N SER A 204 13.15 11.53 -12.55
CA SER A 204 14.55 11.21 -12.29
C SER A 204 15.10 12.20 -11.28
N SER A 205 15.66 11.70 -10.19
CA SER A 205 16.27 12.57 -9.17
C SER A 205 17.57 13.21 -9.66
N ASP A 206 18.21 12.60 -10.67
CA ASP A 206 19.44 13.08 -11.30
C ASP A 206 19.50 12.61 -12.76
N THR A 207 19.23 13.52 -13.70
CA THR A 207 19.21 13.21 -15.14
C THR A 207 20.57 12.84 -15.71
N SER A 208 21.67 13.06 -14.98
CA SER A 208 22.99 12.54 -15.36
C SER A 208 23.14 11.05 -15.04
N LYS A 209 22.33 10.54 -14.10
CA LYS A 209 22.37 9.15 -13.63
C LYS A 209 21.32 8.26 -14.25
N LEU A 210 20.12 8.78 -14.47
CA LEU A 210 19.04 8.06 -15.13
C LEU A 210 18.17 9.00 -15.94
N THR A 211 17.83 8.57 -17.15
CA THR A 211 16.86 9.26 -18.02
C THR A 211 15.76 8.31 -18.44
N PHE A 212 14.59 8.88 -18.77
CA PHE A 212 13.51 8.14 -19.41
C PHE A 212 13.58 8.26 -20.92
N ASP A 213 13.28 7.17 -21.61
CA ASP A 213 12.94 7.16 -23.03
C ASP A 213 11.54 6.59 -23.15
N ALA A 214 10.54 7.48 -23.24
CA ALA A 214 9.13 7.14 -23.23
C ALA A 214 8.41 7.76 -24.42
N TYR A 215 7.48 7.02 -25.00
CA TYR A 215 6.70 7.46 -26.14
C TYR A 215 5.31 6.82 -26.14
N PRO A 216 4.31 7.51 -26.73
CA PRO A 216 2.95 6.98 -26.81
C PRO A 216 2.91 5.69 -27.63
N PRO A 217 1.91 4.83 -27.38
CA PRO A 217 1.78 3.58 -28.10
C PRO A 217 1.50 3.81 -29.59
N ALA A 218 2.02 2.95 -30.45
CA ALA A 218 1.82 3.04 -31.91
C ALA A 218 0.36 2.82 -32.33
N THR A 219 -0.42 2.08 -31.52
CA THR A 219 -1.85 1.86 -31.69
C THR A 219 -2.56 1.92 -30.35
N SER A 220 -3.88 2.12 -30.32
CA SER A 220 -4.67 2.14 -29.08
C SER A 220 -4.67 0.83 -28.30
N LEU A 221 -4.17 -0.27 -28.90
CA LEU A 221 -4.07 -1.59 -28.28
C LEU A 221 -2.65 -1.90 -27.78
N SER A 222 -1.66 -1.09 -28.14
CA SER A 222 -0.28 -1.28 -27.70
C SER A 222 -0.05 -0.61 -26.33
N PRO A 223 0.77 -1.19 -25.45
CA PRO A 223 1.14 -0.53 -24.19
C PRO A 223 2.06 0.67 -24.44
N VAL A 224 2.09 1.59 -23.48
CA VAL A 224 3.10 2.66 -23.45
C VAL A 224 4.48 2.05 -23.36
N ILE A 225 5.41 2.58 -24.16
CA ILE A 225 6.82 2.22 -24.05
C ILE A 225 7.51 3.26 -23.18
N CYS A 226 8.24 2.79 -22.17
CA CYS A 226 8.99 3.62 -21.24
C CYS A 226 10.21 2.87 -20.74
N ASN A 227 11.39 3.28 -21.18
CA ASN A 227 12.68 2.73 -20.78
C ASN A 227 13.35 3.63 -19.74
N PHE A 228 14.00 3.01 -18.77
CA PHE A 228 14.80 3.61 -17.71
C PHE A 228 16.26 3.36 -18.07
N ILE A 229 16.98 4.41 -18.45
CA ILE A 229 18.33 4.32 -18.99
C ILE A 229 19.31 4.92 -17.99
N LEU A 230 20.19 4.09 -17.43
CA LEU A 230 21.28 4.53 -16.57
C LEU A 230 22.37 5.22 -17.41
N GLY A 231 22.98 6.25 -16.83
CA GLY A 231 24.14 6.93 -17.40
C GLY A 231 25.36 6.02 -17.47
N ASN A 232 26.31 6.36 -18.34
CA ASN A 232 27.52 5.56 -18.50
C ASN A 232 28.34 5.48 -17.19
N GLY A 233 28.68 4.27 -16.75
CA GLY A 233 29.40 4.02 -15.51
C GLY A 233 28.56 4.15 -14.23
N VAL A 234 27.26 4.42 -14.35
CA VAL A 234 26.34 4.50 -13.21
C VAL A 234 25.89 3.09 -12.82
N THR A 235 26.08 2.75 -11.55
CA THR A 235 25.72 1.43 -11.00
C THR A 235 24.38 1.45 -10.23
N MET A 236 23.93 2.64 -9.84
CA MET A 236 22.66 2.84 -9.16
C MET A 236 22.14 4.25 -9.40
N ALA A 237 20.85 4.39 -9.67
CA ALA A 237 20.18 5.67 -9.85
C ALA A 237 18.85 5.69 -9.10
N THR A 238 18.34 6.88 -8.81
CA THR A 238 17.11 7.08 -8.03
C THR A 238 16.03 7.73 -8.89
N VAL A 239 14.81 7.23 -8.74
CA VAL A 239 13.59 7.74 -9.36
C VAL A 239 12.60 8.07 -8.25
N ASP A 240 12.14 9.31 -8.22
CA ASP A 240 11.06 9.75 -7.34
C ASP A 240 9.71 9.36 -7.96
N PHE A 241 8.87 8.68 -7.18
CA PHE A 241 7.51 8.35 -7.56
C PHE A 241 6.51 9.20 -6.77
N LEU A 242 5.41 9.54 -7.44
CA LEU A 242 4.27 10.22 -6.86
C LEU A 242 3.01 9.55 -7.38
N VAL A 243 2.19 9.00 -6.49
CA VAL A 243 0.89 8.38 -6.83
C VAL A 243 -0.19 9.19 -6.14
N LEU A 244 -1.06 9.80 -6.93
CA LEU A 244 -2.13 10.69 -6.49
C LEU A 244 -3.46 10.25 -7.06
N PHE A 245 -4.54 10.40 -6.29
CA PHE A 245 -5.89 10.11 -6.74
C PHE A 245 -6.91 10.92 -5.94
N ASN A 246 -8.12 11.10 -6.49
CA ASN A 246 -9.18 11.93 -5.88
C ASN A 246 -10.46 11.14 -5.56
N GLU A 247 -10.37 9.82 -5.35
CA GLU A 247 -11.53 9.05 -4.89
C GLU A 247 -11.88 9.39 -3.44
N SER A 248 -13.18 9.39 -3.13
CA SER A 248 -13.70 9.71 -1.80
C SER A 248 -13.27 8.68 -0.74
N SER A 249 -12.93 9.19 0.45
CA SER A 249 -12.35 8.41 1.56
C SER A 249 -13.32 7.40 2.18
N ILE A 250 -12.74 6.35 2.77
CA ILE A 250 -13.39 5.46 3.75
C ILE A 250 -13.38 6.07 5.18
N GLY A 251 -13.36 7.40 5.25
CA GLY A 251 -13.11 8.19 6.45
C GLY A 251 -11.65 8.12 6.94
N PRO A 252 -11.24 8.97 7.89
CA PRO A 252 -9.92 8.88 8.51
C PRO A 252 -9.73 7.53 9.22
N GLY A 253 -8.48 7.07 9.29
CA GLY A 253 -8.11 5.92 10.11
C GLY A 253 -8.33 6.22 11.60
N ILE A 254 -8.74 5.22 12.37
CA ILE A 254 -8.94 5.36 13.82
C ILE A 254 -7.58 5.16 14.51
N ASP A 255 -7.22 6.00 15.48
CA ASP A 255 -6.00 5.80 16.29
C ASP A 255 -6.19 4.67 17.32
N LYS A 256 -5.09 4.02 17.75
CA LYS A 256 -5.07 3.00 18.80
C LYS A 256 -5.92 3.38 20.02
N LYS A 257 -5.80 4.63 20.51
CA LYS A 257 -6.51 5.11 21.72
C LYS A 257 -8.03 5.22 21.53
N HIS A 258 -8.47 5.39 20.29
CA HIS A 258 -9.89 5.45 19.92
C HIS A 258 -10.39 4.11 19.39
N LEU A 259 -9.48 3.20 19.05
CA LEU A 259 -9.82 1.89 18.55
C LEU A 259 -10.08 0.89 19.69
N PHE A 260 -9.19 0.85 20.68
CA PHE A 260 -9.24 -0.11 21.78
C PHE A 260 -9.85 0.49 23.05
N LEU A 261 -10.55 -0.33 23.83
CA LEU A 261 -11.04 0.06 25.15
C LEU A 261 -9.86 0.49 26.06
N PRO A 262 -10.07 1.47 26.96
CA PRO A 262 -9.03 1.90 27.88
C PRO A 262 -8.48 0.76 28.74
N ALA A 263 -7.17 0.75 28.95
CA ALA A 263 -6.53 -0.19 29.86
C ALA A 263 -7.09 -0.05 31.28
N PRO A 264 -7.50 -1.14 31.93
CA PRO A 264 -7.92 -1.11 33.32
C PRO A 264 -6.72 -0.78 34.23
N ASN A 265 -6.98 -0.11 35.35
CA ASN A 265 -5.93 0.29 36.31
C ASN A 265 -5.24 -0.89 37.01
N VAL A 266 -5.79 -2.10 36.91
CA VAL A 266 -5.25 -3.32 37.54
C VAL A 266 -5.43 -4.49 36.57
N SER A 267 -4.33 -5.16 36.21
CA SER A 267 -4.35 -6.38 35.39
C SER A 267 -4.81 -7.57 36.22
N ILE A 268 -6.10 -7.92 36.16
CA ILE A 268 -6.68 -9.03 36.92
C ILE A 268 -7.06 -10.23 36.05
N SER A 269 -7.10 -10.07 34.72
CA SER A 269 -7.40 -11.13 33.76
C SER A 269 -6.51 -11.07 32.51
N ALA A 270 -6.53 -12.13 31.71
CA ALA A 270 -5.84 -12.16 30.41
C ALA A 270 -6.38 -11.09 29.44
N LEU A 271 -7.66 -10.71 29.59
CA LEU A 271 -8.28 -9.64 28.81
C LEU A 271 -7.71 -8.27 29.20
N ASP A 272 -7.57 -8.01 30.50
CA ASP A 272 -7.03 -6.77 31.04
C ASP A 272 -5.57 -6.57 30.63
N GLN A 273 -4.79 -7.64 30.61
CA GLN A 273 -3.42 -7.62 30.12
C GLN A 273 -3.38 -7.29 28.62
N ALA A 274 -4.22 -7.93 27.80
CA ALA A 274 -4.29 -7.63 26.36
C ALA A 274 -4.71 -6.18 26.08
N LEU A 275 -5.66 -5.63 26.85
CA LEU A 275 -6.06 -4.23 26.76
C LEU A 275 -4.92 -3.29 27.18
N THR A 276 -4.21 -3.61 28.26
CA THR A 276 -3.03 -2.85 28.70
C THR A 276 -1.96 -2.83 27.60
N ASP A 277 -1.70 -3.98 26.99
CA ASP A 277 -0.70 -4.14 25.95
C ASP A 277 -1.04 -3.38 24.65
N LEU A 278 -2.33 -3.36 24.28
CA LEU A 278 -2.83 -2.68 23.08
C LEU A 278 -2.97 -1.17 23.26
N TYR A 279 -3.51 -0.74 24.41
CA TYR A 279 -3.81 0.66 24.68
C TYR A 279 -2.56 1.45 25.07
N ASN A 280 -1.65 0.86 25.85
CA ASN A 280 -0.41 1.51 26.30
C ASN A 280 0.81 1.17 25.42
N ASP A 281 0.62 0.47 24.31
CA ASP A 281 1.66 0.14 23.33
C ASP A 281 2.82 -0.73 23.85
N GLN A 282 2.59 -1.53 24.90
CA GLN A 282 3.67 -2.24 25.63
C GLN A 282 4.28 -3.42 24.86
N THR A 283 3.70 -3.85 23.74
CA THR A 283 4.16 -5.00 22.92
C THR A 283 5.11 -4.61 21.77
N ASN A 284 5.86 -3.51 21.89
CA ASN A 284 6.45 -2.79 20.75
C ASN A 284 5.39 -2.32 19.74
N GLY A 285 4.12 -2.28 20.16
CA GLY A 285 3.00 -1.71 19.43
C GLY A 285 2.58 -2.33 18.12
N LEU A 286 3.24 -3.40 17.65
CA LEU A 286 3.02 -3.95 16.32
C LEU A 286 1.57 -4.45 16.11
N PRO A 287 0.97 -5.28 16.98
CA PRO A 287 -0.40 -5.75 16.75
C PRO A 287 -1.42 -4.61 16.78
N ALA A 288 -1.25 -3.64 17.69
CA ALA A 288 -2.10 -2.46 17.75
C ALA A 288 -1.96 -1.62 16.47
N THR A 289 -0.73 -1.39 16.01
CA THR A 289 -0.39 -0.68 14.77
C THR A 289 -1.01 -1.34 13.53
N GLU A 290 -0.92 -2.67 13.42
CA GLU A 290 -1.46 -3.44 12.30
C GLU A 290 -2.99 -3.37 12.22
N VAL A 291 -3.68 -3.58 13.34
CA VAL A 291 -5.15 -3.51 13.39
C VAL A 291 -5.63 -2.07 13.17
N THR A 292 -4.92 -1.08 13.73
CA THR A 292 -5.18 0.35 13.52
C THR A 292 -5.07 0.73 12.04
N PHE A 293 -4.06 0.23 11.33
CA PHE A 293 -3.93 0.49 9.89
C PHE A 293 -5.13 0.00 9.08
N LEU A 294 -5.72 -1.14 9.46
CA LEU A 294 -6.87 -1.72 8.77
C LEU A 294 -8.21 -1.13 9.19
N THR A 295 -8.23 -0.20 10.17
CA THR A 295 -9.47 0.34 10.72
C THR A 295 -9.65 1.81 10.38
N HIS A 296 -10.75 2.11 9.68
CA HIS A 296 -11.15 3.46 9.33
C HIS A 296 -12.55 3.71 9.88
N THR A 297 -12.87 4.99 10.12
CA THR A 297 -14.15 5.44 10.67
C THR A 297 -15.37 4.98 9.88
N SER A 298 -15.23 4.68 8.58
CA SER A 298 -16.34 4.14 7.79
C SER A 298 -16.14 2.68 7.36
N LYS A 299 -15.04 2.03 7.74
CA LYS A 299 -14.70 0.71 7.20
C LYS A 299 -13.60 -0.05 7.97
N PHE A 300 -13.85 -1.33 8.21
CA PHE A 300 -12.84 -2.33 8.58
C PHE A 300 -12.29 -3.02 7.32
N LEU A 301 -10.99 -3.27 7.26
CA LEU A 301 -10.30 -3.89 6.11
C LEU A 301 -9.54 -5.15 6.49
N ALA A 302 -10.10 -5.94 7.41
CA ALA A 302 -9.52 -7.23 7.74
C ALA A 302 -9.51 -8.17 6.52
N GLY A 303 -8.38 -8.85 6.34
CA GLY A 303 -8.11 -9.66 5.14
C GLY A 303 -7.46 -8.88 3.99
N GLY A 304 -7.30 -7.56 4.12
CA GLY A 304 -6.65 -6.70 3.13
C GLY A 304 -5.13 -6.89 2.96
N TRP A 305 -4.49 -7.86 3.60
CA TRP A 305 -3.02 -7.89 3.70
C TRP A 305 -2.24 -7.99 2.38
N ARG A 306 -2.82 -8.60 1.33
CA ARG A 306 -2.08 -8.83 0.08
C ARG A 306 -2.19 -7.70 -0.94
N PHE A 307 -3.37 -7.09 -1.06
CA PHE A 307 -3.61 -5.98 -1.99
C PHE A 307 -4.56 -4.92 -1.41
N LEU A 308 -4.88 -4.95 -0.12
CA LEU A 308 -5.97 -4.19 0.52
C LEU A 308 -7.37 -4.59 0.03
N THR A 309 -7.49 -5.79 -0.55
CA THR A 309 -8.81 -6.34 -0.91
C THR A 309 -9.51 -6.87 0.33
N TYR A 310 -10.61 -6.23 0.71
CA TYR A 310 -11.45 -6.62 1.83
C TYR A 310 -12.43 -7.72 1.43
N PHE A 311 -12.76 -8.58 2.38
CA PHE A 311 -13.82 -9.57 2.27
C PHE A 311 -14.79 -9.35 3.42
N GLY A 312 -16.01 -8.87 3.14
CA GLY A 312 -16.96 -8.50 4.18
C GLY A 312 -17.25 -9.60 5.21
N ARG A 313 -17.09 -10.88 4.82
CA ARG A 313 -17.16 -12.02 5.76
C ARG A 313 -15.99 -12.01 6.75
N ASP A 314 -14.77 -11.82 6.26
CA ASP A 314 -13.57 -11.85 7.07
C ASP A 314 -13.52 -10.59 7.96
N ASP A 315 -14.00 -9.45 7.46
CA ASP A 315 -14.27 -8.25 8.25
C ASP A 315 -15.23 -8.54 9.41
N MET A 316 -16.37 -9.18 9.15
CA MET A 316 -17.35 -9.54 10.18
C MET A 316 -16.78 -10.52 11.22
N TYR A 317 -15.97 -11.49 10.78
CA TYR A 317 -15.31 -12.41 11.71
C TYR A 317 -14.24 -11.72 12.56
N SER A 318 -13.39 -10.90 11.95
CA SER A 318 -12.39 -10.12 12.68
C SER A 318 -13.05 -9.15 13.65
N LEU A 319 -14.08 -8.43 13.22
CA LEU A 319 -14.86 -7.57 14.11
C LEU A 319 -15.39 -8.39 15.27
N ARG A 320 -16.08 -9.51 15.00
CA ARG A 320 -16.64 -10.38 16.05
C ARG A 320 -15.60 -10.89 17.05
N LEU A 321 -14.40 -11.21 16.60
CA LEU A 321 -13.29 -11.60 17.47
C LEU A 321 -12.84 -10.42 18.34
N PHE A 322 -12.69 -9.23 17.75
CA PHE A 322 -12.18 -8.06 18.46
C PHE A 322 -13.23 -7.28 19.25
N MET A 323 -14.53 -7.54 19.10
CA MET A 323 -15.62 -6.75 19.74
C MET A 323 -15.41 -6.49 21.25
N ALA A 324 -14.85 -7.44 22.00
CA ALA A 324 -14.62 -7.27 23.43
C ALA A 324 -13.43 -6.36 23.79
N LEU A 325 -12.62 -6.00 22.80
CA LEU A 325 -11.44 -5.14 22.92
C LEU A 325 -11.66 -3.76 22.30
N LEU A 326 -12.69 -3.58 21.47
CA LEU A 326 -12.92 -2.38 20.67
C LEU A 326 -13.86 -1.39 21.37
N GLN A 327 -13.66 -0.10 21.10
CA GLN A 327 -14.63 0.94 21.48
C GLN A 327 -15.89 0.84 20.59
N PRO A 328 -17.09 1.23 21.08
CA PRO A 328 -18.32 1.20 20.30
C PRO A 328 -18.22 1.89 18.95
N GLU A 329 -17.50 3.01 18.86
CA GLU A 329 -17.30 3.81 17.66
C GLU A 329 -16.54 3.07 16.54
N ALA A 330 -15.79 2.01 16.88
CA ALA A 330 -15.14 1.15 15.90
C ALA A 330 -16.04 0.00 15.41
N ILE A 331 -17.21 -0.20 16.04
CA ILE A 331 -18.16 -1.28 15.79
C ILE A 331 -19.41 -0.77 15.07
N GLU A 332 -19.95 0.39 15.48
CA GLU A 332 -21.20 1.00 15.02
C GLU A 332 -21.03 1.96 13.83
#